data_AF-A0A0J6W0R8-F1
#
_entry.id   AF-A0A0J6W0R8-F1
#
_cell.length_a   1.000
_cell.length_b   1.000
_cell.length_c   1.000
_cell.angle_alpha   90.00
_cell.angle_beta   90.00
_cell.angle_gamma   90.00
#
_symmetry.space_group_name_H-M   'P 1'
#
loop_
_entity.id
_entity.type
_entity.pdbx_description
1 polymer ?
#
loop_
_entity_poly.entity_id
_entity_poly.type
_entity_poly.pdbx_seq_one_letter_code
_entity_poly.pdbx_strand_id
1 'polypeptide(L)'
;MRGVAWLVAAALALVAAFVVVPPLAAGGGYVTIGDNTPLATAFADNLVTSWTSTSGAMTSGMTELIDLWRRWHAIKIVISGLSTVASGVLAILLWSRFLRDDAGGRRRLGYPVCATLVTVLALCAVVVVAANIQATAAPLSALTPLLPADPPPGELRDVMAQIRSGLVDPTGTYAQRPALLTLVDSQRRYLSALGLTASVLAVMFAAAGFRAGAAWRATAPGERRRRRTVLGFAVALALATAAAALAAALTSATDPAASLLAIFTTG
;
A
#
# COMPACT_ATOMS: atom_id res chain seq x y z
N MET A 1 9.30 -32.32 -5.23
CA MET A 1 8.91 -31.43 -6.34
C MET A 1 7.45 -30.97 -6.24
N ARG A 2 6.50 -31.85 -5.87
CA ARG A 2 5.06 -31.51 -5.72
C ARG A 2 4.77 -30.24 -4.90
N GLY A 3 5.39 -30.06 -3.72
CA GLY A 3 5.14 -28.88 -2.88
C GLY A 3 5.57 -27.53 -3.49
N VAL A 4 6.62 -27.50 -4.31
CA VAL A 4 7.01 -26.25 -5.02
C VAL A 4 6.07 -25.95 -6.16
N ALA A 5 5.64 -26.96 -6.91
CA ALA A 5 4.64 -26.79 -7.97
C ALA A 5 3.33 -26.21 -7.41
N TRP A 6 2.87 -26.71 -6.26
CA TRP A 6 1.69 -26.17 -5.57
C TRP A 6 1.85 -24.72 -5.13
N LEU A 7 3.01 -24.34 -4.57
CA LEU A 7 3.27 -22.95 -4.15
C LEU A 7 3.36 -22.00 -5.34
N VAL A 8 3.95 -22.43 -6.46
CA VAL A 8 3.98 -21.64 -7.71
C VAL A 8 2.57 -21.45 -8.24
N ALA A 9 1.77 -22.53 -8.33
CA ALA A 9 0.38 -22.45 -8.75
C ALA A 9 -0.44 -21.53 -7.84
N ALA A 10 -0.27 -21.64 -6.52
CA ALA A 10 -0.93 -20.77 -5.55
C ALA A 10 -0.54 -19.30 -5.70
N ALA A 11 0.75 -19.00 -5.88
CA ALA A 11 1.22 -17.63 -6.08
C ALA A 11 0.62 -17.01 -7.36
N LEU A 12 0.61 -17.76 -8.47
CA LEU A 12 -0.01 -17.31 -9.72
C LEU A 12 -1.52 -17.10 -9.58
N ALA A 13 -2.21 -18.03 -8.92
CA ALA A 13 -3.64 -17.91 -8.66
C ALA A 13 -3.96 -16.69 -7.78
N LEU A 14 -3.14 -16.40 -6.76
CA LEU A 14 -3.31 -15.23 -5.89
C LEU A 14 -3.05 -13.92 -6.62
N VAL A 15 -2.09 -13.87 -7.54
CA VAL A 15 -1.87 -12.70 -8.40
C VAL A 15 -3.09 -12.45 -9.30
N ALA A 16 -3.64 -13.49 -9.93
CA ALA A 16 -4.86 -13.36 -10.72
C ALA A 16 -6.06 -12.94 -9.85
N ALA A 17 -6.21 -13.55 -8.67
CA ALA A 17 -7.28 -13.24 -7.72
C ALA A 17 -7.22 -11.78 -7.25
N PHE A 18 -6.03 -11.20 -7.08
CA PHE A 18 -5.86 -9.81 -6.66
C PHE A 18 -6.51 -8.80 -7.63
N VAL A 19 -6.59 -9.16 -8.92
CA VAL A 19 -7.22 -8.33 -9.95
C VAL A 19 -8.71 -8.61 -10.05
N VAL A 20 -9.10 -9.89 -10.00
CA VAL A 20 -10.47 -10.33 -10.34
C VAL A 20 -11.42 -10.33 -9.14
N VAL A 21 -10.96 -10.74 -7.96
CA VAL A 21 -11.84 -10.94 -6.80
C VAL A 21 -12.36 -9.63 -6.21
N PRO A 22 -11.56 -8.56 -6.01
CA PRO A 22 -12.06 -7.31 -5.43
C PRO A 22 -13.28 -6.72 -6.15
N PRO A 23 -13.30 -6.57 -7.50
CA PRO A 23 -14.49 -6.05 -8.19
C PRO A 23 -15.72 -6.94 -8.09
N LEU A 24 -15.54 -8.26 -8.11
CA LEU A 24 -16.66 -9.18 -8.01
C LEU A 24 -17.24 -9.23 -6.60
N ALA A 25 -16.41 -9.08 -5.56
CA ALA A 25 -16.82 -9.24 -4.18
C ALA A 25 -17.18 -7.93 -3.47
N ALA A 26 -16.66 -6.78 -3.90
CA ALA A 26 -16.98 -5.48 -3.30
C ALA A 26 -18.38 -4.97 -3.73
N GLY A 27 -18.87 -5.39 -4.90
CA GLY A 27 -20.19 -4.99 -5.43
C GLY A 27 -20.23 -3.54 -5.94
N GLY A 28 -21.43 -3.00 -6.11
CA GLY A 28 -21.66 -1.56 -6.32
C GLY A 28 -21.43 -1.01 -7.74
N GLY A 29 -20.83 -1.76 -8.67
CA GLY A 29 -20.73 -1.38 -10.09
C GLY A 29 -19.78 -0.20 -10.43
N TYR A 30 -19.30 0.55 -9.43
CA TYR A 30 -18.41 1.70 -9.64
C TYR A 30 -16.95 1.34 -9.89
N VAL A 31 -16.52 0.16 -9.45
CA VAL A 31 -15.12 -0.25 -9.51
C VAL A 31 -14.98 -1.47 -10.39
N THR A 32 -14.25 -1.32 -11.49
CA THR A 32 -14.10 -2.36 -12.51
C THR A 32 -12.64 -2.74 -12.71
N ILE A 33 -12.38 -3.75 -13.53
CA ILE A 33 -11.01 -4.11 -13.89
C ILE A 33 -10.47 -3.05 -14.85
N GLY A 34 -9.64 -2.15 -14.34
CA GLY A 34 -8.89 -1.18 -15.15
C GLY A 34 -9.58 0.15 -15.39
N ASP A 35 -10.83 0.34 -14.94
CA ASP A 35 -11.53 1.62 -15.01
C ASP A 35 -12.17 1.98 -13.66
N ASN A 36 -11.75 3.15 -13.13
CA ASN A 36 -12.26 3.76 -11.90
C ASN A 36 -12.97 5.10 -12.19
N THR A 37 -13.19 5.47 -13.45
CA THR A 37 -13.87 6.72 -13.83
C THR A 37 -15.26 6.83 -13.21
N PRO A 38 -16.12 5.78 -13.21
CA PRO A 38 -17.43 5.86 -12.57
C PRO A 38 -17.34 6.18 -11.07
N LEU A 39 -16.37 5.58 -10.37
CA LEU A 39 -16.10 5.87 -8.97
C LEU A 39 -15.62 7.32 -8.77
N ALA A 40 -14.68 7.78 -9.61
CA ALA A 40 -14.14 9.13 -9.54
C ALA A 40 -15.24 10.19 -9.75
N THR A 41 -16.10 9.99 -10.75
CA THR A 41 -17.26 10.86 -11.00
C THR A 41 -18.23 10.85 -9.83
N ALA A 42 -18.62 9.67 -9.36
CA ALA A 42 -19.53 9.56 -8.21
C ALA A 42 -18.94 10.21 -6.94
N PHE A 43 -17.64 10.07 -6.71
CA PHE A 43 -16.95 10.68 -5.59
C PHE A 43 -16.93 12.21 -5.70
N ALA A 44 -16.65 12.76 -6.88
CA ALA A 44 -16.70 14.19 -7.14
C ALA A 44 -18.08 14.78 -6.86
N ASP A 45 -19.15 14.16 -7.38
CA ASP A 45 -20.53 14.62 -7.20
C ASP A 45 -20.95 14.57 -5.72
N ASN A 46 -20.59 13.50 -5.02
CA ASN A 46 -20.87 13.36 -3.59
C ASN A 46 -20.04 14.30 -2.74
N LEU A 47 -18.81 14.64 -3.15
CA LEU A 47 -17.99 15.65 -2.47
C LEU A 47 -18.66 17.02 -2.56
N VAL A 48 -19.09 17.43 -3.74
CA VAL A 48 -19.81 18.69 -3.95
C VAL A 48 -21.07 18.75 -3.09
N THR A 49 -21.90 17.70 -3.15
CA THR A 49 -23.15 17.62 -2.39
C THR A 49 -22.91 17.64 -0.87
N SER A 50 -21.88 16.92 -0.40
CA SER A 50 -21.54 16.89 1.03
C SER A 50 -20.96 18.22 1.52
N TRP A 51 -20.26 18.95 0.65
CA TRP A 51 -19.65 20.23 0.99
C TRP A 51 -20.68 21.37 1.11
N THR A 52 -21.69 21.36 0.25
CA THR A 52 -22.77 22.36 0.23
C THR A 52 -23.85 22.09 1.28
N SER A 53 -23.92 20.86 1.80
CA SER A 53 -24.83 20.49 2.89
C SER A 53 -24.60 21.31 4.16
N THR A 54 -25.69 21.85 4.71
CA THR A 54 -25.69 22.60 5.99
C THR A 54 -25.70 21.70 7.22
N SER A 55 -26.00 20.41 7.07
CA SER A 55 -26.07 19.46 8.20
C SER A 55 -24.70 19.07 8.75
N GLY A 56 -23.62 19.34 8.00
CA GLY A 56 -22.26 18.91 8.32
C GLY A 56 -22.03 17.40 8.26
N ALA A 57 -23.08 16.60 8.03
CA ALA A 57 -22.99 15.16 7.87
C ALA A 57 -22.63 14.79 6.43
N MET A 58 -21.87 13.71 6.27
CA MET A 58 -21.66 13.10 4.96
C MET A 58 -22.99 12.65 4.37
N THR A 59 -23.13 12.82 3.06
CA THR A 59 -24.27 12.27 2.31
C THR A 59 -24.27 10.74 2.36
N SER A 60 -25.43 10.13 2.23
CA SER A 60 -25.56 8.66 2.15
C SER A 60 -24.73 8.08 1.00
N GLY A 61 -24.70 8.76 -0.15
CA GLY A 61 -23.86 8.35 -1.29
C GLY A 61 -22.37 8.40 -0.97
N MET A 62 -21.88 9.44 -0.28
CA MET A 62 -20.49 9.48 0.19
C MET A 62 -20.16 8.31 1.13
N THR A 63 -21.05 7.99 2.07
CA THR A 63 -20.87 6.83 2.96
C THR A 63 -20.82 5.51 2.20
N GLU A 64 -21.68 5.33 1.19
CA GLU A 64 -21.68 4.13 0.34
C GLU A 64 -20.35 3.96 -0.41
N LEU A 65 -19.81 5.05 -0.97
CA LEU A 65 -18.51 5.04 -1.66
C LEU A 65 -17.35 4.72 -0.70
N ILE A 66 -17.38 5.28 0.51
CA ILE A 66 -16.40 4.98 1.57
C ILE A 66 -16.43 3.49 1.95
N ASP A 67 -17.61 2.92 2.13
CA ASP A 67 -17.77 1.51 2.49
C ASP A 67 -17.40 0.57 1.34
N LEU A 68 -17.73 0.94 0.10
CA LEU A 68 -17.29 0.24 -1.10
C LEU A 68 -15.76 0.21 -1.18
N TRP A 69 -15.10 1.36 -1.05
CA TRP A 69 -13.65 1.49 -1.11
C TRP A 69 -12.98 0.69 0.02
N ARG A 70 -13.52 0.76 1.24
CA ARG A 70 -13.04 -0.03 2.38
C ARG A 70 -13.11 -1.53 2.10
N ARG A 71 -14.26 -2.05 1.63
CA ARG A 71 -14.42 -3.48 1.33
C ARG A 71 -13.47 -3.94 0.24
N TRP A 72 -13.36 -3.16 -0.84
CA TRP A 72 -12.47 -3.44 -1.96
C TRP A 72 -11.01 -3.58 -1.51
N HIS A 73 -10.52 -2.65 -0.70
CA HIS A 73 -9.14 -2.70 -0.19
C HIS A 73 -8.94 -3.78 0.88
N ALA A 74 -9.94 -4.06 1.72
CA ALA A 74 -9.88 -5.14 2.70
C ALA A 74 -9.70 -6.52 2.03
N ILE A 75 -10.39 -6.78 0.91
CA ILE A 75 -10.21 -7.99 0.11
C ILE A 75 -8.77 -8.08 -0.42
N LYS A 76 -8.23 -6.96 -0.92
CA LYS A 76 -6.85 -6.89 -1.39
C LYS A 76 -5.83 -7.16 -0.30
N ILE A 77 -6.07 -6.74 0.96
CA ILE A 77 -5.20 -7.08 2.11
C ILE A 77 -5.13 -8.59 2.29
N VAL A 78 -6.27 -9.28 2.29
CA VAL A 78 -6.32 -10.74 2.48
C VAL A 78 -5.54 -11.46 1.38
N ILE A 79 -5.81 -11.13 0.12
CA ILE A 79 -5.17 -11.80 -1.03
C ILE A 79 -3.66 -11.52 -1.06
N SER A 80 -3.25 -10.28 -0.86
CA SER A 80 -1.82 -9.91 -0.86
C SER A 80 -1.08 -10.47 0.38
N GLY A 81 -1.75 -10.62 1.51
CA GLY A 81 -1.22 -11.30 2.69
C GLY A 81 -0.96 -12.79 2.42
N LEU A 82 -1.92 -13.49 1.82
CA LEU A 82 -1.74 -14.89 1.39
C LEU A 82 -0.62 -15.01 0.35
N SER A 83 -0.54 -14.08 -0.61
CA SER A 83 0.52 -14.04 -1.63
C SER A 83 1.91 -13.85 -1.01
N THR A 84 2.00 -12.99 0.01
CA THR A 84 3.23 -12.77 0.79
C THR A 84 3.69 -14.07 1.46
N VAL A 85 2.78 -14.80 2.11
CA VAL A 85 3.10 -16.07 2.77
C VAL A 85 3.53 -17.13 1.76
N ALA A 86 2.75 -17.34 0.69
CA ALA A 86 3.06 -18.34 -0.33
C ALA A 86 4.42 -18.07 -1.00
N SER A 87 4.68 -16.81 -1.37
CA SER A 87 5.94 -16.39 -1.98
C SER A 87 7.10 -16.47 -1.01
N GLY A 88 6.91 -16.09 0.26
CA GLY A 88 7.93 -16.20 1.30
C GLY A 88 8.35 -17.65 1.55
N VAL A 89 7.40 -18.57 1.68
CA VAL A 89 7.69 -20.01 1.82
C VAL A 89 8.40 -20.54 0.59
N LEU A 90 7.95 -20.17 -0.62
CA LEU A 90 8.59 -20.57 -1.87
C LEU A 90 10.04 -20.06 -1.95
N ALA A 91 10.30 -18.80 -1.60
CA ALA A 91 11.63 -18.22 -1.55
C ALA A 91 12.54 -18.99 -0.57
N ILE A 92 12.06 -19.26 0.65
CA ILE A 92 12.82 -20.03 1.65
C ILE A 92 13.18 -21.42 1.11
N LEU A 93 12.25 -22.11 0.46
CA LEU A 93 12.51 -23.44 -0.11
C LEU A 93 13.52 -23.40 -1.26
N LEU A 94 13.44 -22.40 -2.14
CA LEU A 94 14.36 -22.24 -3.27
C LEU A 94 15.77 -21.87 -2.79
N TRP A 95 15.88 -20.94 -1.85
CA TRP A 95 17.15 -20.61 -1.19
C TRP A 95 17.74 -21.80 -0.44
N SER A 96 16.91 -22.55 0.29
CA SER A 96 17.36 -23.74 1.03
C SER A 96 17.91 -24.82 0.10
N ARG A 97 17.30 -25.04 -1.07
CA ARG A 97 17.84 -25.99 -2.07
C ARG A 97 19.14 -25.49 -2.68
N PHE A 98 19.20 -24.22 -3.06
CA PHE A 98 20.43 -23.61 -3.59
C PHE A 98 21.61 -23.73 -2.62
N LEU A 99 21.36 -23.64 -1.31
CA LEU A 99 22.38 -23.73 -0.27
C LEU A 99 22.77 -25.16 0.13
N ARG A 100 21.98 -26.18 -0.23
CA ARG A 100 22.26 -27.60 0.07
C ARG A 100 22.94 -28.34 -1.09
N ASP A 101 22.81 -27.86 -2.32
CA ASP A 101 23.46 -28.46 -3.48
C ASP A 101 24.94 -28.04 -3.56
N ASP A 102 25.84 -28.90 -3.06
CA ASP A 102 27.31 -28.73 -3.14
C ASP A 102 27.92 -29.21 -4.48
N ALA A 103 27.16 -29.89 -5.34
CA ALA A 103 27.71 -30.56 -6.54
C ALA A 103 27.49 -29.79 -7.86
N GLY A 104 28.55 -29.12 -8.34
CA GLY A 104 29.00 -28.84 -9.72
C GLY A 104 28.11 -28.73 -10.99
N GLY A 105 26.77 -28.82 -10.97
CA GLY A 105 25.95 -28.96 -12.20
C GLY A 105 25.28 -27.68 -12.74
N ARG A 106 25.06 -27.61 -14.08
CA ARG A 106 24.33 -26.56 -14.86
C ARG A 106 22.96 -26.13 -14.31
N ARG A 107 22.32 -26.93 -13.43
CA ARG A 107 21.11 -26.55 -12.67
C ARG A 107 21.34 -25.39 -11.66
N ARG A 108 22.60 -24.95 -11.46
CA ARG A 108 23.05 -23.91 -10.51
C ARG A 108 22.50 -22.49 -10.73
N LEU A 109 22.15 -22.09 -11.96
CA LEU A 109 21.72 -20.71 -12.25
C LEU A 109 20.21 -20.48 -12.10
N GLY A 110 19.39 -21.51 -12.34
CA GLY A 110 17.92 -21.37 -12.28
C GLY A 110 17.42 -21.09 -10.85
N TYR A 111 17.90 -21.84 -9.85
CA TYR A 111 17.46 -21.68 -8.46
C TYR A 111 17.73 -20.29 -7.85
N PRO A 112 18.94 -19.69 -7.93
CA PRO A 112 19.17 -18.37 -7.35
C PRO A 112 18.39 -17.27 -8.08
N VAL A 113 18.22 -17.37 -9.41
CA VAL A 113 17.39 -16.42 -10.17
C VAL A 113 15.93 -16.52 -9.74
N CYS A 114 15.36 -17.73 -9.71
CA CYS A 114 13.98 -17.94 -9.25
C CYS A 114 13.80 -17.53 -7.78
N ALA A 115 14.74 -17.86 -6.89
CA ALA A 115 14.68 -17.49 -5.48
C ALA A 115 14.69 -15.95 -5.31
N THR A 116 15.50 -15.26 -6.10
CA THR A 116 15.57 -13.79 -6.11
C THR A 116 14.25 -13.18 -6.60
N LEU A 117 13.75 -13.64 -7.75
CA LEU A 117 12.48 -13.16 -8.31
C LEU A 117 11.30 -13.37 -7.33
N VAL A 118 11.22 -14.54 -6.70
CA VAL A 118 10.16 -14.83 -5.73
C VAL A 118 10.33 -14.00 -4.45
N THR A 119 11.56 -13.71 -4.04
CA THR A 119 11.84 -12.81 -2.90
C THR A 119 11.38 -11.39 -3.21
N VAL A 120 11.68 -10.87 -4.41
CA VAL A 120 11.17 -9.56 -4.87
C VAL A 120 9.65 -9.56 -4.90
N LEU A 121 9.02 -10.61 -5.43
CA LEU A 121 7.56 -10.75 -5.43
C LEU A 121 6.97 -10.71 -4.02
N ALA A 122 7.58 -11.41 -3.05
CA ALA A 122 7.15 -11.39 -1.67
C ALA A 122 7.27 -9.98 -1.05
N LEU A 123 8.37 -9.27 -1.31
CA LEU A 123 8.55 -7.88 -0.85
C LEU A 123 7.54 -6.92 -1.49
N CYS A 124 7.27 -7.06 -2.78
CA CYS A 124 6.23 -6.30 -3.46
C CYS A 124 4.85 -6.57 -2.85
N ALA A 125 4.52 -7.84 -2.56
CA ALA A 125 3.26 -8.21 -1.92
C ALA A 125 3.12 -7.58 -0.53
N VAL A 126 4.20 -7.48 0.26
CA VAL A 126 4.22 -6.76 1.55
C VAL A 126 3.90 -5.28 1.38
N VAL A 127 4.50 -4.61 0.39
CA VAL A 127 4.21 -3.20 0.09
C VAL A 127 2.74 -3.03 -0.32
N VAL A 128 2.21 -3.95 -1.11
CA VAL A 128 0.80 -3.97 -1.50
C VAL A 128 -0.10 -4.12 -0.27
N VAL A 129 0.18 -5.05 0.65
CA VAL A 129 -0.56 -5.16 1.93
C VAL A 129 -0.55 -3.81 2.65
N ALA A 130 0.62 -3.19 2.79
CA ALA A 130 0.76 -1.94 3.51
C ALA A 130 -0.03 -0.77 2.89
N ALA A 131 -0.02 -0.65 1.57
CA ALA A 131 -0.81 0.37 0.86
C ALA A 131 -2.31 0.16 1.06
N ASN A 132 -2.78 -1.10 1.02
CA ASN A 132 -4.20 -1.41 1.16
C ASN A 132 -4.70 -1.25 2.62
N ILE A 133 -3.84 -1.43 3.63
CA ILE A 133 -4.19 -1.15 5.05
C ILE A 133 -4.58 0.32 5.21
N GLN A 134 -3.79 1.24 4.66
CA GLN A 134 -4.04 2.68 4.75
C GLN A 134 -5.36 3.06 4.06
N ALA A 135 -5.57 2.55 2.83
CA ALA A 135 -6.79 2.78 2.07
C ALA A 135 -8.05 2.21 2.75
N THR A 136 -7.90 1.13 3.54
CA THR A 136 -8.99 0.55 4.34
C THR A 136 -9.26 1.37 5.61
N ALA A 137 -8.21 1.85 6.28
CA ALA A 137 -8.30 2.61 7.53
C ALA A 137 -8.90 4.01 7.33
N ALA A 138 -8.58 4.66 6.21
CA ALA A 138 -9.03 6.01 5.90
C ALA A 138 -9.48 6.12 4.43
N PRO A 139 -10.65 5.54 4.07
CA PRO A 139 -11.09 5.44 2.69
C PRO A 139 -11.33 6.80 2.04
N LEU A 140 -11.86 7.77 2.79
CA LEU A 140 -12.13 9.12 2.27
C LEU A 140 -10.84 9.81 1.80
N SER A 141 -9.78 9.78 2.62
CA SER A 141 -8.46 10.27 2.24
C SER A 141 -7.88 9.49 1.05
N ALA A 142 -8.08 8.18 0.99
CA ALA A 142 -7.60 7.36 -0.12
C ALA A 142 -8.40 7.54 -1.44
N LEU A 143 -9.58 8.14 -1.37
CA LEU A 143 -10.40 8.50 -2.54
C LEU A 143 -10.01 9.86 -3.12
N THR A 144 -9.43 10.78 -2.33
CA THR A 144 -9.08 12.13 -2.83
C THR A 144 -8.17 12.15 -4.06
N PRO A 145 -7.20 11.23 -4.24
CA PRO A 145 -6.38 11.19 -5.45
C PRO A 145 -7.14 10.77 -6.72
N LEU A 146 -8.40 10.35 -6.62
CA LEU A 146 -9.25 10.08 -7.79
C LEU A 146 -9.86 11.36 -8.37
N LEU A 147 -9.83 12.46 -7.64
CA LEU A 147 -10.30 13.75 -8.15
C LEU A 147 -9.35 14.24 -9.24
N PRO A 148 -9.88 14.91 -10.29
CA PRO A 148 -9.04 15.52 -11.30
C PRO A 148 -8.19 16.64 -10.71
N ALA A 149 -6.91 16.63 -11.07
CA ALA A 149 -5.94 17.72 -10.95
C ALA A 149 -6.53 19.13 -11.10
N ASP A 150 -7.08 19.34 -12.29
CA ASP A 150 -7.63 20.57 -12.81
C ASP A 150 -9.05 20.24 -13.28
N PRO A 151 -10.04 20.26 -12.36
CA PRO A 151 -11.43 20.03 -12.74
C PRO A 151 -11.87 21.11 -13.74
N PRO A 152 -12.75 20.80 -14.70
CA PRO A 152 -13.34 21.82 -15.58
C PRO A 152 -14.08 22.90 -14.77
N PRO A 153 -14.37 24.09 -15.35
CA PRO A 153 -15.13 25.13 -14.66
C PRO A 153 -16.48 24.57 -14.17
N GLY A 154 -16.82 24.83 -12.89
CA GLY A 154 -18.06 24.36 -12.28
C GLY A 154 -17.92 24.11 -10.77
N GLU A 155 -18.97 23.53 -10.17
CA GLU A 155 -19.09 23.37 -8.72
C GLU A 155 -17.93 22.60 -8.08
N LEU A 156 -17.42 21.56 -8.73
CA LEU A 156 -16.28 20.79 -8.22
C LEU A 156 -15.01 21.65 -8.10
N ARG A 157 -14.74 22.49 -9.11
CA ARG A 157 -13.59 23.42 -9.09
C ARG A 157 -13.72 24.40 -7.95
N ASP A 158 -14.92 24.94 -7.73
CA ASP A 158 -15.19 25.89 -6.66
C ASP A 158 -15.04 25.23 -5.28
N VAL A 159 -15.57 24.02 -5.10
CA VAL A 159 -15.41 23.24 -3.87
C VAL A 159 -13.95 22.93 -3.58
N MET A 160 -13.18 22.48 -4.58
CA MET A 160 -11.75 22.23 -4.42
C MET A 160 -10.96 23.51 -4.09
N ALA A 161 -11.34 24.66 -4.67
CA ALA A 161 -10.75 25.95 -4.31
C ALA A 161 -11.06 26.35 -2.86
N GLN A 162 -12.29 26.12 -2.39
CA GLN A 162 -12.68 26.38 -1.00
C GLN A 162 -11.97 25.45 -0.01
N ILE A 163 -11.82 24.16 -0.35
CA ILE A 163 -11.02 23.21 0.43
C ILE A 163 -9.58 23.71 0.56
N ARG A 164 -8.93 24.09 -0.55
CA ARG A 164 -7.58 24.66 -0.52
C ARG A 164 -7.51 25.91 0.35
N SER A 165 -8.45 26.84 0.20
CA SER A 165 -8.50 28.05 1.02
C SER A 165 -8.61 27.75 2.51
N GLY A 166 -9.48 26.81 2.91
CA GLY A 166 -9.62 26.40 4.31
C GLY A 166 -8.42 25.63 4.87
N LEU A 167 -7.64 24.96 4.03
CA LEU A 167 -6.39 24.31 4.44
C LEU A 167 -5.23 25.30 4.59
N VAL A 168 -5.22 26.38 3.81
CA VAL A 168 -4.17 27.42 3.86
C VAL A 168 -4.37 28.38 5.02
N ASP A 169 -5.62 28.81 5.26
CA ASP A 169 -5.97 29.74 6.33
C ASP A 169 -6.87 29.07 7.37
N PRO A 170 -6.32 28.61 8.52
CA PRO A 170 -7.09 27.94 9.57
C PRO A 170 -8.06 28.87 10.32
N THR A 171 -7.99 30.19 10.06
CA THR A 171 -8.94 31.19 10.59
C THR A 171 -9.97 31.64 9.55
N GLY A 172 -9.83 31.19 8.31
CA GLY A 172 -10.66 31.59 7.18
C GLY A 172 -12.07 30.99 7.24
N THR A 173 -12.96 31.53 6.40
CA THR A 173 -14.39 31.17 6.34
C THR A 173 -14.64 29.66 6.18
N TYR A 174 -13.76 28.95 5.49
CA TYR A 174 -13.91 27.52 5.20
C TYR A 174 -13.20 26.60 6.20
N ALA A 175 -12.32 27.12 7.06
CA ALA A 175 -11.47 26.32 7.95
C ALA A 175 -12.26 25.44 8.92
N GLN A 176 -13.39 25.97 9.42
CA GLN A 176 -14.26 25.31 10.39
C GLN A 176 -15.44 24.57 9.75
N ARG A 177 -15.44 24.39 8.42
CA ARG A 177 -16.44 23.58 7.72
C ARG A 177 -16.39 22.14 8.24
N PRO A 178 -17.50 21.54 8.71
CA PRO A 178 -17.50 20.15 9.20
C PRO A 178 -16.96 19.13 8.18
N ALA A 179 -17.27 19.32 6.90
CA ALA A 179 -16.75 18.49 5.82
C ALA A 179 -15.21 18.56 5.71
N LEU A 180 -14.62 19.75 5.87
CA LEU A 180 -13.18 19.93 5.87
C LEU A 180 -12.52 19.26 7.07
N LEU A 181 -13.08 19.44 8.27
CA LEU A 181 -12.57 18.81 9.49
C LEU A 181 -12.60 17.28 9.36
N THR A 182 -13.63 16.73 8.70
CA THR A 182 -13.73 15.28 8.45
C THR A 182 -12.68 14.79 7.44
N LEU A 183 -12.38 15.57 6.39
CA LEU A 183 -11.28 15.29 5.47
C LEU A 183 -9.93 15.29 6.19
N VAL A 184 -9.66 16.32 7.00
CA VAL A 184 -8.42 16.44 7.79
C VAL A 184 -8.27 15.28 8.78
N ASP A 185 -9.33 14.91 9.49
CA ASP A 185 -9.30 13.76 10.39
C ASP A 185 -9.07 12.44 9.63
N SER A 186 -9.71 12.27 8.46
CA SER A 186 -9.43 11.12 7.62
C SER A 186 -7.97 11.08 7.15
N GLN A 187 -7.38 12.21 6.76
CA GLN A 187 -5.97 12.25 6.38
C GLN A 187 -5.06 11.90 7.56
N ARG A 188 -5.37 12.41 8.75
CA ARG A 188 -4.63 12.06 9.97
C ARG A 188 -4.63 10.55 10.20
N ARG A 189 -5.79 9.89 10.06
CA ARG A 189 -5.90 8.42 10.18
C ARG A 189 -5.11 7.70 9.09
N TYR A 190 -5.15 8.19 7.85
CA TYR A 190 -4.38 7.64 6.74
C TYR A 190 -2.87 7.66 7.03
N LEU A 191 -2.34 8.82 7.42
CA LEU A 191 -0.92 9.02 7.74
C LEU A 191 -0.49 8.25 8.98
N SER A 192 -1.37 8.12 9.98
CA SER A 192 -1.13 7.30 11.17
C SER A 192 -1.05 5.81 10.82
N ALA A 193 -1.94 5.32 9.95
CA ALA A 193 -1.89 3.94 9.45
C ALA A 193 -0.62 3.69 8.62
N LEU A 194 -0.19 4.66 7.81
CA LEU A 194 1.07 4.61 7.06
C LEU A 194 2.26 4.48 8.02
N GLY A 195 2.35 5.37 9.01
CA GLY A 195 3.44 5.40 9.98
C GLY A 195 3.53 4.13 10.82
N LEU A 196 2.39 3.63 11.31
CA LEU A 196 2.32 2.36 12.04
C LEU A 196 2.79 1.19 11.17
N THR A 197 2.28 1.10 9.94
CA THR A 197 2.63 0.02 9.03
C THR A 197 4.11 0.07 8.66
N ALA A 198 4.64 1.25 8.31
CA ALA A 198 6.05 1.45 8.03
C ALA A 198 6.94 1.07 9.23
N SER A 199 6.54 1.42 10.45
CA SER A 199 7.24 1.05 11.69
C SER A 199 7.31 -0.47 11.87
N VAL A 200 6.18 -1.16 11.70
CA VAL A 200 6.12 -2.63 11.81
C VAL A 200 7.01 -3.29 10.75
N LEU A 201 6.97 -2.82 9.50
CA LEU A 201 7.85 -3.31 8.43
C LEU A 201 9.33 -3.07 8.77
N ALA A 202 9.68 -1.88 9.25
CA ALA A 202 11.06 -1.55 9.63
C ALA A 202 11.59 -2.50 10.73
N VAL A 203 10.79 -2.76 11.77
CA VAL A 203 11.15 -3.71 12.85
C VAL A 203 11.33 -5.12 12.30
N MET A 204 10.42 -5.60 11.45
CA MET A 204 10.53 -6.94 10.84
C MET A 204 11.79 -7.07 9.98
N PHE A 205 12.09 -6.08 9.14
CA PHE A 205 13.29 -6.10 8.31
C PHE A 205 14.57 -5.95 9.13
N ALA A 206 14.55 -5.16 10.21
CA ALA A 206 15.70 -5.03 11.11
C ALA A 206 15.98 -6.35 11.81
N ALA A 207 14.96 -7.01 12.36
CA ALA A 207 15.08 -8.33 12.98
C ALA A 207 15.61 -9.39 11.99
N ALA A 208 15.12 -9.38 10.75
CA ALA A 208 15.62 -10.25 9.68
C ALA A 208 17.09 -9.96 9.35
N GLY A 209 17.48 -8.69 9.28
CA GLY A 209 18.86 -8.26 9.07
C GLY A 209 19.80 -8.65 10.20
N PHE A 210 19.39 -8.45 11.46
CA PHE A 210 20.16 -8.87 12.63
C PHE A 210 20.36 -10.39 12.65
N ARG A 211 19.31 -11.18 12.37
CA ARG A 211 19.43 -12.65 12.27
C ARG A 211 20.37 -13.06 11.14
N ALA A 212 20.26 -12.42 9.97
CA ALA A 212 21.16 -12.69 8.84
C ALA A 212 22.63 -12.35 9.19
N GLY A 213 22.85 -11.23 9.87
CA GLY A 213 24.16 -10.79 10.34
C GLY A 213 24.76 -11.71 11.41
N ALA A 214 23.96 -12.14 12.38
CA ALA A 214 24.37 -13.09 13.41
C ALA A 214 24.76 -14.46 12.80
N ALA A 215 23.93 -14.97 11.89
CA ALA A 215 24.22 -16.21 11.16
C ALA A 215 25.50 -16.09 10.31
N TRP A 216 25.78 -14.90 9.75
CA TRP A 216 27.03 -14.63 9.03
C TRP A 216 28.26 -14.68 9.94
N ARG A 217 28.20 -14.04 11.11
CA ARG A 217 29.31 -14.06 12.08
C ARG A 217 29.66 -15.48 12.51
N ALA A 218 28.67 -16.37 12.59
CA ALA A 218 28.84 -17.78 12.95
C ALA A 218 29.39 -18.67 11.82
N THR A 219 29.47 -18.21 10.56
CA THR A 219 29.96 -19.01 9.42
C THR A 219 31.46 -18.94 9.20
N ALA A 220 32.09 -20.07 8.86
CA ALA A 220 33.53 -20.20 8.61
C ALA A 220 34.00 -19.34 7.40
N PRO A 221 35.25 -18.82 7.37
CA PRO A 221 35.73 -17.87 6.36
C PRO A 221 35.55 -18.30 4.89
N GLY A 222 35.59 -19.61 4.60
CA GLY A 222 35.48 -20.19 3.25
C GLY A 222 34.08 -20.13 2.61
N GLU A 223 33.00 -20.31 3.38
CA GLU A 223 31.62 -20.21 2.87
C GLU A 223 31.10 -18.76 2.75
N ARG A 224 31.85 -17.77 3.26
CA ARG A 224 31.37 -16.38 3.42
C ARG A 224 31.05 -15.65 2.13
N ARG A 225 31.59 -16.07 0.97
CA ARG A 225 31.53 -15.27 -0.28
C ARG A 225 30.25 -15.49 -1.09
N ARG A 226 29.60 -16.66 -1.00
CA ARG A 226 28.43 -17.05 -1.82
C ARG A 226 27.09 -16.77 -1.14
N ARG A 227 27.05 -16.75 0.20
CA ARG A 227 25.89 -16.37 1.03
C ARG A 227 25.69 -14.84 1.17
N ARG A 228 26.59 -14.03 0.61
CA ARG A 228 26.88 -12.65 1.04
C ARG A 228 26.06 -11.55 0.36
N THR A 229 25.74 -11.66 -0.93
CA THR A 229 25.44 -10.46 -1.73
C THR A 229 23.95 -10.22 -1.99
N VAL A 230 23.14 -11.29 -2.15
CA VAL A 230 21.73 -11.12 -2.54
C VAL A 230 20.82 -10.88 -1.33
N LEU A 231 21.03 -11.60 -0.23
CA LEU A 231 20.21 -11.45 0.99
C LEU A 231 20.48 -10.12 1.69
N GLY A 232 21.74 -9.69 1.76
CA GLY A 232 22.14 -8.42 2.39
C GLY A 232 21.62 -7.21 1.63
N PHE A 233 21.65 -7.24 0.30
CA PHE A 233 21.16 -6.13 -0.53
C PHE A 233 19.63 -6.02 -0.48
N ALA A 234 18.91 -7.16 -0.51
CA ALA A 234 17.45 -7.16 -0.39
C ALA A 234 16.97 -6.66 0.98
N VAL A 235 17.64 -7.07 2.07
CA VAL A 235 17.33 -6.58 3.42
C VAL A 235 17.70 -5.11 3.57
N ALA A 236 18.85 -4.67 3.06
CA ALA A 236 19.25 -3.26 3.12
C ALA A 236 18.32 -2.35 2.31
N LEU A 237 17.89 -2.78 1.11
CA LEU A 237 16.94 -2.05 0.29
C LEU A 237 15.56 -1.99 0.95
N ALA A 238 15.08 -3.11 1.51
CA ALA A 238 13.81 -3.15 2.25
C ALA A 238 13.84 -2.24 3.49
N LEU A 239 14.96 -2.23 4.22
CA LEU A 239 15.18 -1.32 5.35
C LEU A 239 15.21 0.15 4.92
N ALA A 240 15.93 0.48 3.85
CA ALA A 240 16.01 1.85 3.35
C ALA A 240 14.62 2.36 2.89
N THR A 241 13.85 1.49 2.21
CA THR A 241 12.49 1.83 1.76
C THR A 241 11.54 2.01 2.95
N ALA A 242 11.60 1.11 3.94
CA ALA A 242 10.78 1.22 5.15
C ALA A 242 11.14 2.46 5.98
N ALA A 243 12.42 2.80 6.10
CA ALA A 243 12.89 4.00 6.80
C ALA A 243 12.46 5.29 6.07
N ALA A 244 12.55 5.33 4.73
CA ALA A 244 12.07 6.47 3.95
C ALA A 244 10.55 6.65 4.09
N ALA A 245 9.79 5.56 3.99
CA ALA A 245 8.33 5.59 4.20
C ALA A 245 7.96 6.04 5.61
N LEU A 246 8.68 5.56 6.63
CA LEU A 246 8.47 5.98 8.02
C LEU A 246 8.79 7.46 8.23
N ALA A 247 9.91 7.94 7.69
CA ALA A 247 10.29 9.34 7.77
C ALA A 247 9.24 10.24 7.11
N ALA A 248 8.80 9.90 5.88
CA ALA A 248 7.74 10.61 5.19
C ALA A 248 6.42 10.61 5.98
N ALA A 249 6.06 9.47 6.58
CA ALA A 249 4.85 9.33 7.39
C ALA A 249 4.90 10.18 8.66
N LEU A 250 6.03 10.17 9.39
CA LEU A 250 6.20 10.95 10.62
C LEU A 250 6.19 12.45 10.32
N THR A 251 6.88 12.89 9.26
CA THR A 251 6.89 14.30 8.82
C THR A 251 5.52 14.75 8.33
N SER A 252 4.75 13.88 7.67
CA SER A 252 3.41 14.24 7.17
C SER A 252 2.35 14.18 8.27
N ALA A 253 2.46 13.23 9.22
CA ALA A 253 1.49 13.07 10.30
C ALA A 253 1.47 14.26 11.28
N THR A 254 2.56 15.04 11.34
CA THR A 254 2.62 16.28 12.13
C THR A 254 1.77 17.40 11.51
N ASP A 255 1.48 17.34 10.21
CA ASP A 255 0.60 18.30 9.54
C ASP A 255 -0.27 17.62 8.45
N PRO A 256 -1.40 17.00 8.85
CA PRO A 256 -2.34 16.38 7.92
C PRO A 256 -2.96 17.39 6.95
N ALA A 257 -3.08 18.67 7.32
CA ALA A 257 -3.66 19.70 6.48
C ALA A 257 -2.72 20.05 5.32
N ALA A 258 -1.42 20.20 5.57
CA ALA A 258 -0.42 20.39 4.52
C ALA A 258 -0.34 19.19 3.58
N SER A 259 -0.44 17.96 4.10
CA SER A 259 -0.47 16.75 3.26
C SER A 259 -1.70 16.70 2.34
N LEU A 260 -2.89 17.07 2.85
CA LEU A 260 -4.08 17.21 2.00
C LEU A 260 -3.91 18.32 0.97
N LEU A 261 -3.36 19.47 1.37
CA LEU A 261 -3.15 20.60 0.48
C LEU A 261 -2.27 20.21 -0.71
N ALA A 262 -1.22 19.41 -0.49
CA ALA A 262 -0.41 18.85 -1.56
C ALA A 262 -1.26 18.05 -2.56
N ILE A 263 -2.15 17.17 -2.09
CA ILE A 263 -3.05 16.39 -2.96
C ILE A 263 -3.95 17.31 -3.80
N PHE A 264 -4.51 18.36 -3.19
CA PHE A 264 -5.39 19.31 -3.90
C PHE A 264 -4.66 20.33 -4.79
N THR A 265 -3.32 20.36 -4.78
CA THR A 265 -2.50 21.31 -5.55
C THR A 265 -1.64 20.65 -6.63
N THR A 266 -1.18 19.41 -6.40
CA THR A 266 -0.34 18.65 -7.33
C THR A 266 -1.06 17.46 -7.96
N GLY A 267 -2.34 17.26 -7.61
CA GLY A 267 -3.20 16.28 -8.28
C GLY A 267 -3.15 16.46 -9.77
#